data_AF-A0A484HJS6-F1
#
_entry.id   AF-A0A484HJS6-F1
#
_cell.length_a   1.000
_cell.length_b   1.000
_cell.length_c   1.000
_cell.angle_alpha   90.00
_cell.angle_beta   90.00
_cell.angle_gamma   90.00
#
_symmetry.space_group_name_H-M   'P 1'
#
loop_
_entity.id
_entity.type
_entity.pdbx_description
1 polymer ?
#
loop_
_entity_poly.entity_id
_entity_poly.type
_entity_poly.pdbx_seq_one_letter_code
_entity_poly.pdbx_strand_id
1 'polypeptide(L)' 'MSLGDSLIAATALVYDLKLATANVKDFLWIKRLEVVNPLEIYEK' A
#
# COMPACT_ATOMS: atom_id res chain seq x y z
N MET A 1 2.04 8.99 -7.13
CA MET A 1 1.44 7.85 -7.86
C MET A 1 1.70 7.92 -9.36
N SER A 2 2.14 6.81 -9.92
CA SER A 2 2.33 6.49 -11.32
C SER A 2 1.34 5.39 -11.77
N LEU A 3 1.38 5.01 -13.06
CA LEU A 3 0.60 3.87 -13.56
C LEU A 3 0.95 2.56 -12.81
N GLY A 4 2.22 2.36 -12.48
CA GLY A 4 2.67 1.18 -11.73
C GLY A 4 2.05 1.11 -10.34
N ASP A 5 2.02 2.23 -9.62
CA ASP A 5 1.39 2.32 -8.29
C ASP A 5 -0.10 1.97 -8.35
N SER A 6 -0.77 2.39 -9.42
CA SER A 6 -2.19 2.10 -9.64
C SER A 6 -2.44 0.61 -9.85
N LEU A 7 -1.58 -0.07 -10.62
CA LEU A 7 -1.67 -1.51 -10.85
C LEU A 7 -1.41 -2.31 -9.56
N ILE A 8 -0.42 -1.90 -8.77
CA ILE A 8 -0.10 -2.53 -7.49
C ILE A 8 -1.27 -2.39 -6.50
N ALA A 9 -1.80 -1.17 -6.33
CA ALA A 9 -2.96 -0.91 -5.47
C ALA A 9 -4.20 -1.69 -5.91
N ALA A 10 -4.50 -1.72 -7.21
CA ALA A 10 -5.63 -2.48 -7.76
C ALA A 10 -5.46 -3.98 -7.54
N THR A 11 -4.25 -4.52 -7.71
CA THR A 11 -3.96 -5.93 -7.46
C THR A 11 -4.21 -6.28 -5.99
N ALA A 12 -3.69 -5.48 -5.06
CA ALA A 12 -3.93 -5.68 -3.63
C ALA A 12 -5.43 -5.67 -3.29
N LEU A 13 -6.21 -4.76 -3.87
CA LEU A 13 -7.66 -4.70 -3.68
C LEU A 13 -8.41 -5.91 -4.26
N VAL A 14 -8.01 -6.40 -5.44
CA VAL A 14 -8.67 -7.53 -6.11
C VAL A 14 -8.46 -8.83 -5.34
N TYR A 15 -7.28 -8.99 -4.73
CA TYR A 15 -6.92 -10.21 -3.99
C TYR A 15 -7.07 -10.09 -2.47
N ASP A 16 -7.67 -9.00 -1.97
CA ASP A 16 -7.87 -8.73 -0.54
C ASP A 16 -6.55 -8.82 0.27
N LEU A 17 -5.49 -8.23 -0.27
CA LEU A 17 -4.15 -8.21 0.32
C LEU A 17 -3.82 -6.84 0.91
N LYS A 18 -2.92 -6.83 1.88
CA LYS A 18 -2.31 -5.60 2.41
C LYS A 18 -1.15 -5.17 1.51
N LEU A 19 -1.06 -3.86 1.23
CA LEU A 19 0.06 -3.28 0.50
C LEU A 19 1.20 -2.93 1.46
N ALA A 20 2.32 -3.65 1.35
CA ALA A 20 3.55 -3.33 2.06
C ALA A 20 4.39 -2.31 1.25
N THR A 21 4.58 -1.09 1.76
CA THR A 21 5.39 -0.06 1.09
C THR A 21 5.92 0.99 2.07
N ALA A 22 7.09 1.55 1.82
CA ALA A 22 7.60 2.72 2.54
C ALA A 22 6.97 4.05 2.04
N ASN A 23 6.32 4.05 0.87
CA ASN A 23 5.68 5.23 0.29
C ASN A 23 4.18 5.33 0.65
N VAL A 24 3.85 5.13 1.93
CA VAL A 24 2.46 4.99 2.41
C VAL A 24 1.58 6.18 2.00
N LYS A 25 2.13 7.40 2.02
CA LYS A 25 1.40 8.65 1.75
C LYS A 25 0.68 8.66 0.41
N ASP A 26 1.23 8.01 -0.60
CA ASP A 26 0.65 7.94 -1.94
C ASP A 26 -0.64 7.10 -2.01
N PHE A 27 -0.88 6.25 -1.01
CA PHE A 27 -1.97 5.26 -1.01
C PHE A 27 -3.05 5.53 0.05
N LEU A 28 -2.79 6.41 1.04
CA LEU A 28 -3.70 6.66 2.18
C LEU A 28 -5.10 7.18 1.79
N TRP A 29 -5.25 7.79 0.62
CA TRP A 29 -6.55 8.29 0.14
C TRP A 29 -7.48 7.15 -0.32
N ILE A 30 -6.95 5.94 -0.55
CA ILE A 30 -7.70 4.77 -1.02
C ILE A 30 -8.27 4.03 0.20
N LYS A 31 -9.46 4.43 0.66
CA LYS A 31 -10.07 3.95 1.92
C LYS A 31 -10.16 2.43 2.12
N ARG A 32 -10.24 1.65 1.03
CA ARG A 32 -10.38 0.18 1.08
C ARG A 32 -9.04 -0.57 1.00
N LEU A 33 -7.94 0.14 0.79
CA LEU A 33 -6.62 -0.45 0.68
C LEU A 33 -5.92 -0.38 2.03
N GLU A 34 -5.65 -1.54 2.63
CA GLU A 34 -4.81 -1.61 3.83
C GLU A 34 -3.35 -1.44 3.44
N VAL A 35 -2.67 -0.46 4.04
CA VAL A 35 -1.27 -0.15 3.75
C VAL A 35 -0.46 -0.30 5.04
N VAL A 36 0.67 -1.00 4.97
CA VAL A 36 1.61 -1.16 6.08
C VAL A 36 2.97 -0.64 5.65
N ASN A 37 3.64 0.12 6.53
CA ASN A 37 5.03 0.50 6.36
C ASN A 37 5.92 -0.58 6.99
N PRO A 38 6.64 -1.41 6.22
CA PRO A 38 7.46 -2.46 6.80
C PRO A 38 8.59 -1.90 7.66
N LEU A 39 9.07 -0.68 7.37
CA LEU A 39 10.17 -0.08 8.10
C LEU A 39 9.78 0.32 9.53
N GLU A 40 8.52 0.68 9.76
CA GLU A 40 7.98 0.99 11.09
C GLU A 40 7.85 -0.26 11.98
N ILE A 41 7.72 -1.45 11.38
CA ILE A 41 7.59 -2.73 12.11
C ILE A 41 8.93 -3.18 12.71
N TYR A 42 10.05 -2.66 12.21
CA TYR A 42 11.39 -3.04 12.66
C TYR A 42 12.07 -2.00 13.57
N GLU A 43 11.43 -0.87 13.86
CA GLU A 43 11.91 0.04 14.91
C GLU A 43 11.63 -0.61 16.28
N LYS A 44 12.70 -1.13 16.90
CA LYS A 44 12.72 -1.61 18.30
C LYS A 44 12.91 -0.47 19.27
#